data_AF-P53822-F1
#
_entry.id   AF-P53822-F1
#
_cell.length_a   1.000
_cell.length_b   1.000
_cell.length_c   1.000
_cell.angle_alpha   90.00
_cell.angle_beta   90.00
_cell.angle_gamma   90.00
#
_symmetry.space_group_name_H-M   'P 1'
#
loop_
_entity.id
_entity.type
_entity.pdbx_description
1 polymer ?
#
loop_
_entity_poly.entity_id
_entity_poly.type
_entity_poly.pdbx_seq_one_letter_code
_entity_poly.pdbx_strand_id
1 'polypeptide(L)'
;MKENELKNEKSVDVLSFKQLESQKIVLPQDLFRSSFTWFCYEIYKSLAFRIWMLLWLPLSVWWKLSNNCIYPLIVSLLVLFLGPIFVLVICGLSRKRSLSKQLIQFCKEVTENTPSSDPHDWEVVAANLNSYLYENKAWNTKYFFFNAMVCQEAFRTTLLEPFSLKKDEAAKVKSFKDSVPYIEEALGVYFREVEKQWKLFNSEKSWSPVGLEDAKLPKEAYRFKLTWFLKRISNIFMLIPFLNFLCCIYVSRGMCLLLRTFYLGWILFMLVQGFQNMRMIVLSVKMEHKMQFLSTIINEQESGANGWDEIAKKMNRYLFEKKVWKNEEFFFDGIDCEWFFSHFFYRVLSAKKSMRALSLNVELWPYIKEAQLSCSEESLA
;
A
#
# COMPACT_ATOMS: atom_id res chain seq x y z
N MET A 1 -45.79 -14.85 40.32
CA MET A 1 -44.33 -14.63 40.49
C MET A 1 -43.52 -15.04 39.24
N LYS A 2 -43.85 -16.14 38.54
CA LYS A 2 -43.13 -16.59 37.32
C LYS A 2 -43.20 -15.66 36.10
N GLU A 3 -44.22 -14.81 36.00
CA GLU A 3 -44.41 -13.97 34.79
C GLU A 3 -43.43 -12.77 34.72
N ASN A 4 -42.91 -12.34 35.88
CA ASN A 4 -41.92 -11.27 35.93
C ASN A 4 -40.51 -11.76 35.60
N GLU A 5 -40.16 -13.01 35.93
CA GLU A 5 -38.85 -13.59 35.58
C GLU A 5 -38.70 -13.74 34.07
N LEU A 6 -39.75 -14.23 33.39
CA LEU A 6 -39.69 -14.48 31.94
C LEU A 6 -39.63 -13.19 31.10
N LYS A 7 -40.17 -12.09 31.62
CA LYS A 7 -40.03 -10.76 30.99
C LYS A 7 -38.64 -10.17 31.20
N ASN A 8 -38.01 -10.44 32.34
CA ASN A 8 -36.68 -9.94 32.64
C ASN A 8 -35.60 -10.68 31.85
N GLU A 9 -35.75 -11.99 31.65
CA GLU A 9 -34.81 -12.76 30.83
C GLU A 9 -34.86 -12.32 29.35
N LYS A 10 -36.07 -12.13 28.80
CA LYS A 10 -36.24 -11.59 27.44
C LYS A 10 -35.74 -10.16 27.28
N SER A 11 -35.84 -9.30 28.31
CA SER A 11 -35.34 -7.93 28.20
C SER A 11 -33.82 -7.87 28.25
N VAL A 12 -33.19 -8.72 29.06
CA VAL A 12 -31.72 -8.84 29.14
C VAL A 12 -31.15 -9.35 27.82
N ASP A 13 -31.75 -10.36 27.20
CA ASP A 13 -31.30 -10.89 25.91
C ASP A 13 -31.45 -9.88 24.76
N VAL A 14 -32.52 -9.09 24.74
CA VAL A 14 -32.71 -8.05 23.71
C VAL A 14 -31.73 -6.88 23.92
N LEU A 15 -31.42 -6.54 25.17
CA LEU A 15 -30.42 -5.52 25.50
C LEU A 15 -29.00 -5.99 25.15
N SER A 16 -28.65 -7.24 25.47
CA SER A 16 -27.36 -7.83 25.14
C SER A 16 -27.18 -7.93 23.64
N PHE A 17 -28.21 -8.33 22.88
CA PHE A 17 -28.15 -8.41 21.42
C PHE A 17 -28.04 -7.03 20.78
N LYS A 18 -28.78 -6.02 21.27
CA LYS A 18 -28.62 -4.63 20.80
C LYS A 18 -27.25 -4.06 21.15
N GLN A 19 -26.68 -4.41 22.30
CA GLN A 19 -25.32 -4.04 22.66
C GLN A 19 -24.30 -4.74 21.75
N LEU A 20 -24.49 -6.02 21.45
CA LEU A 20 -23.63 -6.79 20.55
C LEU A 20 -23.70 -6.28 19.11
N GLU A 21 -24.90 -5.92 18.62
CA GLU A 21 -25.08 -5.26 17.32
C GLU A 21 -24.49 -3.84 17.33
N SER A 22 -24.60 -3.10 18.44
CA SER A 22 -23.96 -1.79 18.58
C SER A 22 -22.44 -1.87 18.68
N GLN A 23 -21.90 -2.99 19.16
CA GLN A 23 -20.48 -3.27 19.23
C GLN A 23 -19.92 -3.87 17.95
N LYS A 24 -20.76 -4.38 17.05
CA LYS A 24 -20.27 -4.87 15.77
C LYS A 24 -19.77 -3.67 14.99
N ILE A 25 -18.45 -3.56 14.89
CA ILE A 25 -17.75 -2.56 14.09
C ILE A 25 -18.18 -2.79 12.63
N VAL A 26 -19.05 -1.93 12.10
CA VAL A 26 -19.50 -2.02 10.71
C VAL A 26 -18.69 -1.05 9.87
N LEU A 27 -17.87 -1.58 8.97
CA LEU A 27 -17.13 -0.79 7.99
C LEU A 27 -17.84 -0.82 6.64
N PRO A 28 -17.53 0.14 5.74
CA PRO A 28 -18.11 0.13 4.39
C PRO A 28 -17.83 -1.16 3.61
N GLN A 29 -16.72 -1.87 3.87
CA GLN A 29 -16.47 -3.17 3.26
C GLN A 29 -17.54 -4.21 3.54
N ASP A 30 -18.27 -4.08 4.66
CA ASP A 30 -19.33 -5.00 5.06
C ASP A 30 -20.69 -4.61 4.46
N LEU A 31 -20.83 -3.36 4.01
CA LEU A 31 -22.07 -2.78 3.48
C LEU A 31 -22.08 -2.73 1.95
N PHE A 32 -20.93 -2.49 1.34
CA PHE A 32 -20.79 -2.35 -0.10
C PHE A 32 -20.23 -3.62 -0.70
N ARG A 33 -20.76 -4.01 -1.88
CA ARG A 33 -20.31 -5.19 -2.63
C ARG A 33 -18.81 -5.19 -2.91
N SER A 34 -18.23 -4.01 -3.09
CA SER A 34 -16.81 -3.82 -3.40
C SER A 34 -16.33 -2.40 -3.08
N SER A 35 -15.02 -2.22 -3.02
CA SER A 35 -14.39 -0.90 -2.95
C SER A 35 -14.82 0.00 -4.12
N PHE A 36 -15.01 -0.55 -5.32
CA PHE A 36 -15.48 0.20 -6.48
C PHE A 36 -16.90 0.77 -6.29
N THR A 37 -17.83 -0.04 -5.78
CA THR A 37 -19.21 0.41 -5.52
C THR A 37 -19.28 1.45 -4.41
N TRP A 38 -18.47 1.29 -3.35
CA TRP A 38 -18.30 2.30 -2.31
C TRP A 38 -17.77 3.61 -2.89
N PHE A 39 -16.73 3.53 -3.71
CA PHE A 39 -16.12 4.69 -4.34
C PHE A 39 -17.12 5.44 -5.24
N CYS A 40 -17.91 4.73 -6.04
CA CYS A 40 -18.97 5.33 -6.85
C CYS A 40 -20.02 6.04 -5.99
N TYR A 41 -20.39 5.45 -4.86
CA TYR A 41 -21.32 6.10 -3.91
C TYR A 41 -20.74 7.39 -3.32
N GLU A 42 -19.46 7.38 -2.91
CA GLU A 42 -18.77 8.55 -2.40
C GLU A 42 -18.67 9.67 -3.44
N ILE A 43 -18.32 9.31 -4.69
CA ILE A 43 -18.30 10.26 -5.81
C ILE A 43 -19.69 10.85 -6.03
N TYR A 44 -20.73 10.02 -6.08
CA TYR A 44 -22.12 10.47 -6.24
C TYR A 44 -22.56 11.45 -5.14
N LYS A 45 -22.12 11.24 -3.90
CA LYS A 45 -22.40 12.13 -2.76
C LYS A 45 -21.50 13.36 -2.70
N SER A 46 -20.45 13.44 -3.51
CA SER A 46 -19.54 14.58 -3.55
C SER A 46 -20.17 15.81 -4.21
N LEU A 47 -19.79 17.01 -3.74
CA LEU A 47 -20.21 18.27 -4.36
C LEU A 47 -19.64 18.42 -5.77
N ALA A 48 -18.40 17.98 -5.98
CA ALA A 48 -17.72 18.07 -7.27
C ALA A 48 -18.48 17.32 -8.37
N PHE A 49 -18.96 16.12 -8.07
CA PHE A 49 -19.78 15.34 -9.01
C PHE A 49 -21.12 16.03 -9.31
N ARG A 50 -21.79 16.59 -8.29
CA ARG A 50 -23.04 17.33 -8.50
C ARG A 50 -22.85 18.56 -9.39
N ILE A 51 -21.77 19.32 -9.18
CA ILE A 51 -21.41 20.45 -10.04
C ILE A 51 -21.16 19.96 -11.48
N TRP A 52 -20.38 18.89 -11.65
CA TRP A 52 -20.14 18.30 -12.95
C TRP A 52 -21.43 17.85 -13.65
N MET A 53 -22.37 17.24 -12.93
CA MET A 53 -23.69 16.89 -13.45
C MET A 53 -24.50 18.14 -13.84
N LEU A 54 -24.48 19.19 -13.03
CA LEU A 54 -25.21 20.44 -13.31
C LEU A 54 -24.65 21.19 -14.53
N LEU A 55 -23.35 21.06 -14.83
CA LEU A 55 -22.74 21.65 -16.03
C LEU A 55 -23.33 21.12 -17.34
N TRP A 56 -23.97 19.94 -17.32
CA TRP A 56 -24.65 19.40 -18.51
C TRP A 56 -25.95 20.15 -18.87
N LEU A 57 -26.60 20.81 -17.91
CA LEU A 57 -27.83 21.58 -18.16
C LEU A 57 -27.60 22.75 -19.13
N PRO A 58 -26.68 23.71 -18.87
CA PRO A 58 -26.42 24.80 -19.82
C PRO A 58 -25.85 24.29 -21.14
N LEU A 59 -25.06 23.20 -21.13
CA LEU A 59 -24.59 22.58 -22.37
C LEU A 59 -25.75 22.07 -23.23
N SER A 60 -26.75 21.41 -22.63
CA SER A 60 -27.91 20.91 -23.38
C SER A 60 -28.75 22.03 -24.00
N VAL A 61 -28.85 23.19 -23.33
CA VAL A 61 -29.51 24.39 -23.86
C VAL A 61 -28.69 24.97 -25.01
N TRP A 62 -27.36 25.07 -24.85
CA TRP A 62 -26.48 25.56 -25.91
C TRP A 62 -26.53 24.69 -27.17
N TRP A 63 -26.58 23.37 -27.02
CA TRP A 63 -26.78 22.45 -28.15
C TRP A 63 -28.05 22.75 -28.97
N LYS A 64 -29.13 23.19 -28.32
CA LYS A 64 -30.39 23.55 -28.99
C LYS A 64 -30.36 24.94 -29.64
N LEU A 65 -29.64 25.89 -29.05
CA LEU A 65 -29.57 27.28 -29.54
C LEU A 65 -28.49 27.50 -30.60
N SER A 66 -27.48 26.63 -30.66
CA SER A 66 -26.33 26.82 -31.55
C SER A 66 -26.66 26.45 -33.00
N ASN A 67 -26.50 27.40 -33.92
CA ASN A 67 -26.53 27.10 -35.35
C ASN A 67 -25.37 26.20 -35.79
N ASN A 68 -24.21 26.31 -35.12
CA ASN A 68 -23.03 25.50 -35.41
C ASN A 68 -22.84 24.44 -34.31
N CYS A 69 -23.04 23.16 -34.67
CA CYS A 69 -22.92 22.04 -33.73
C CYS A 69 -21.47 21.73 -33.30
N ILE A 70 -20.46 22.24 -34.03
CA ILE A 70 -19.04 21.91 -33.78
C ILE A 70 -18.58 22.40 -32.41
N TYR A 71 -18.89 23.64 -32.03
CA TYR A 71 -18.48 24.21 -30.73
C TYR A 71 -19.08 23.47 -29.53
N PRO A 72 -20.42 23.29 -29.42
CA PRO A 72 -21.00 22.54 -28.32
C PRO A 72 -20.51 21.08 -28.29
N LEU A 73 -20.22 20.47 -29.45
CA LEU A 73 -19.61 19.13 -29.53
C LEU A 73 -18.22 19.10 -28.91
N ILE A 74 -17.32 20.01 -29.28
CA ILE A 74 -15.96 20.08 -28.70
C ILE A 74 -16.03 20.27 -27.18
N VAL A 75 -16.86 21.20 -26.70
CA VAL A 75 -16.99 21.48 -25.27
C VAL A 75 -17.59 20.28 -24.53
N SER A 76 -18.61 19.62 -25.08
CA SER A 76 -19.19 18.42 -24.49
C SER A 76 -18.18 17.27 -24.39
N LEU A 77 -17.34 17.06 -25.40
CA LEU A 77 -16.26 16.06 -25.33
C LEU A 77 -15.25 16.42 -24.22
N LEU A 78 -14.86 17.69 -24.10
CA LEU A 78 -13.98 18.14 -23.02
C LEU A 78 -14.59 17.91 -21.64
N VAL A 79 -15.86 18.26 -21.44
CA VAL A 79 -16.56 18.04 -20.16
C VAL A 79 -16.76 16.54 -19.86
N LEU A 80 -16.98 15.72 -20.89
CA LEU A 80 -17.13 14.27 -20.75
C LEU A 80 -15.82 13.58 -20.36
N PHE A 81 -14.70 13.94 -20.98
CA PHE A 81 -13.41 13.27 -20.75
C PHE A 81 -12.61 13.88 -19.60
N LEU A 82 -12.54 15.21 -19.51
CA LEU A 82 -11.77 15.87 -18.46
C LEU A 82 -12.56 15.99 -17.16
N GLY A 83 -13.87 16.15 -17.24
CA GLY A 83 -14.72 16.34 -16.06
C GLY A 83 -14.59 15.23 -15.01
N PRO A 84 -14.72 13.94 -15.37
CA PRO A 84 -14.50 12.84 -14.43
C PRO A 84 -13.10 12.85 -13.80
N ILE A 85 -12.05 13.15 -14.57
CA ILE A 85 -10.68 13.26 -14.05
C ILE A 85 -10.60 14.37 -13.00
N PHE A 86 -11.16 15.54 -13.29
CA PHE A 86 -11.23 16.65 -12.34
C PHE A 86 -12.02 16.29 -11.09
N VAL A 87 -13.16 15.60 -11.22
CA VAL A 87 -13.95 15.12 -10.08
C VAL A 87 -13.12 14.19 -9.20
N LEU A 88 -12.39 13.23 -9.79
CA LEU A 88 -11.51 12.31 -9.05
C LEU A 88 -10.40 13.05 -8.31
N VAL A 89 -9.74 14.00 -8.98
CA VAL A 89 -8.67 14.83 -8.39
C VAL A 89 -9.21 15.67 -7.24
N ILE A 90 -10.34 16.36 -7.45
CA ILE A 90 -10.98 17.21 -6.42
C ILE A 90 -11.41 16.35 -5.23
N CYS A 91 -12.03 15.20 -5.45
CA CYS A 91 -12.41 14.28 -4.37
C CYS A 91 -11.17 13.79 -3.60
N GLY A 92 -10.10 13.39 -4.29
CA GLY A 92 -8.85 12.97 -3.66
C GLY A 92 -8.21 14.08 -2.81
N LEU A 93 -8.14 15.31 -3.34
CA LEU A 93 -7.65 16.48 -2.61
C LEU A 93 -8.55 16.84 -1.42
N SER A 94 -9.88 16.74 -1.59
CA SER A 94 -10.83 17.03 -0.53
C SER A 94 -10.72 16.03 0.62
N ARG A 95 -10.49 14.75 0.31
CA ARG A 95 -10.23 13.70 1.33
C ARG A 95 -8.95 13.98 2.09
N LYS A 96 -7.84 14.25 1.39
CA LYS A 96 -6.55 14.62 2.02
C LYS A 96 -6.71 15.85 2.91
N ARG A 97 -7.42 16.87 2.43
CA ARG A 97 -7.68 18.10 3.18
C ARG A 97 -8.57 17.88 4.40
N SER A 98 -9.59 17.04 4.30
CA SER A 98 -10.47 16.71 5.42
C SER A 98 -9.67 16.00 6.51
N LEU A 99 -8.92 14.96 6.14
CA LEU A 99 -8.07 14.23 7.08
C LEU A 99 -6.99 15.11 7.72
N SER A 100 -6.35 15.99 6.94
CA SER A 100 -5.32 16.91 7.46
C SER A 100 -5.86 17.91 8.49
N LYS A 101 -7.16 18.19 8.48
CA LYS A 101 -7.79 19.03 9.50
C LYS A 101 -8.12 18.26 10.78
N GLN A 102 -8.15 16.94 10.70
CA GLN A 102 -8.60 16.04 11.77
C GLN A 102 -7.45 15.19 12.31
N LEU A 103 -6.19 15.63 12.12
CA LEU A 103 -5.00 14.90 12.58
C LEU A 103 -5.00 14.69 14.09
N ILE A 104 -5.43 15.68 14.88
CA ILE A 104 -5.48 15.54 16.34
C ILE A 104 -6.43 14.39 16.74
N GLN A 105 -7.63 14.32 16.14
CA GLN A 105 -8.54 13.22 16.42
C GLN A 105 -7.98 11.89 15.93
N PHE A 106 -7.37 11.87 14.73
CA PHE A 106 -6.73 10.66 14.22
C PHE A 106 -5.67 10.13 15.19
N CYS A 107 -4.81 11.01 15.68
CA CYS A 107 -3.80 10.64 16.67
C CYS A 107 -4.41 10.13 17.97
N LYS A 108 -5.48 10.76 18.49
CA LYS A 108 -6.16 10.30 19.70
C LYS A 108 -6.72 8.88 19.56
N GLU A 109 -7.39 8.58 18.44
CA GLU A 109 -7.92 7.24 18.18
C GLU A 109 -6.82 6.18 18.10
N VAL A 110 -5.66 6.54 17.51
CA VAL A 110 -4.49 5.65 17.45
C VAL A 110 -3.88 5.45 18.83
N THR A 111 -3.76 6.51 19.64
CA THR A 111 -3.24 6.41 21.01
C THR A 111 -4.16 5.57 21.89
N GLU A 112 -5.47 5.72 21.75
CA GLU A 112 -6.47 5.02 22.58
C GLU A 112 -6.61 3.54 22.23
N ASN A 113 -6.65 3.19 20.93
CA ASN A 113 -6.84 1.81 20.47
C ASN A 113 -5.53 1.05 20.27
N THR A 114 -4.39 1.74 20.31
CA THR A 114 -3.04 1.17 20.22
C THR A 114 -2.86 0.17 19.06
N PRO A 115 -3.21 0.53 17.80
CA PRO A 115 -3.21 -0.41 16.70
C PRO A 115 -1.78 -0.83 16.33
N SER A 116 -1.61 -2.11 15.96
CA SER A 116 -0.31 -2.65 15.54
C SER A 116 -0.06 -2.51 14.02
N SER A 117 0.94 -3.22 13.49
CA SER A 117 1.10 -3.35 12.03
C SER A 117 0.07 -4.27 11.36
N ASP A 118 -0.71 -5.03 12.14
CA ASP A 118 -1.79 -5.88 11.61
C ASP A 118 -2.98 -4.99 11.18
N PRO A 119 -3.48 -5.13 9.93
CA PRO A 119 -4.65 -4.40 9.47
C PRO A 119 -5.89 -4.56 10.33
N HIS A 120 -6.10 -5.70 11.00
CA HIS A 120 -7.31 -5.94 11.78
C HIS A 120 -7.44 -4.97 12.96
N ASP A 121 -6.32 -4.59 13.58
CA ASP A 121 -6.30 -3.65 14.70
C ASP A 121 -6.74 -2.22 14.30
N TRP A 122 -6.71 -1.92 13.00
CA TRP A 122 -7.14 -0.62 12.46
C TRP A 122 -8.65 -0.53 12.20
N GLU A 123 -9.41 -1.62 12.38
CA GLU A 123 -10.86 -1.63 12.13
C GLU A 123 -11.60 -0.68 13.07
N VAL A 124 -11.27 -0.72 14.37
CA VAL A 124 -11.86 0.15 15.39
C VAL A 124 -11.55 1.61 15.08
N VAL A 125 -10.27 1.92 14.81
CA VAL A 125 -9.81 3.27 14.47
C VAL A 125 -10.53 3.80 13.23
N ALA A 126 -10.65 2.97 12.19
CA ALA A 126 -11.34 3.34 10.95
C ALA A 126 -12.83 3.64 11.19
N ALA A 127 -13.51 2.82 11.99
CA ALA A 127 -14.92 2.98 12.28
C ALA A 127 -15.21 4.20 13.16
N ASN A 128 -14.41 4.41 14.22
CA ASN A 128 -14.53 5.57 15.09
C ASN A 128 -14.30 6.87 14.31
N LEU A 129 -13.27 6.92 13.47
CA LEU A 129 -13.00 8.09 12.63
C LEU A 129 -14.09 8.32 11.58
N ASN A 130 -14.63 7.27 10.98
CA ASN A 130 -15.76 7.39 10.06
C ASN A 130 -16.97 8.06 10.73
N SER A 131 -17.33 7.59 11.93
CA SER A 131 -18.42 8.15 12.73
C SER A 131 -18.12 9.60 13.11
N TYR A 132 -16.93 9.87 13.66
CA TYR A 132 -16.50 11.21 14.05
C TYR A 132 -16.53 12.21 12.89
N LEU A 133 -15.99 11.83 11.72
CA LEU A 133 -15.92 12.68 10.54
C LEU A 133 -17.32 13.05 10.03
N TYR A 134 -18.26 12.11 10.08
CA TYR A 134 -19.64 12.34 9.68
C TYR A 134 -20.38 13.23 10.68
N GLU A 135 -20.30 12.91 11.97
CA GLU A 135 -20.99 13.64 13.03
C GLU A 135 -20.53 15.10 13.14
N ASN A 136 -19.22 15.34 12.99
CA ASN A 136 -18.64 16.69 12.97
C ASN A 136 -18.79 17.39 11.60
N LYS A 137 -19.52 16.80 10.64
CA LYS A 137 -19.71 17.33 9.29
C LYS A 137 -18.38 17.61 8.55
N ALA A 138 -17.30 16.94 8.96
CA ALA A 138 -16.01 17.00 8.28
C ALA A 138 -16.01 16.15 7.00
N TRP A 139 -16.94 15.21 6.89
CA TRP A 139 -17.22 14.45 5.69
C TRP A 139 -18.73 14.29 5.46
N ASN A 140 -19.14 14.15 4.20
CA ASN A 140 -20.56 14.15 3.82
C ASN A 140 -21.27 12.81 4.08
N THR A 141 -20.51 11.75 4.36
CA THR A 141 -21.02 10.38 4.53
C THR A 141 -20.34 9.72 5.73
N LYS A 142 -20.92 8.61 6.21
CA LYS A 142 -20.35 7.77 7.28
C LYS A 142 -19.23 6.83 6.79
N TYR A 143 -18.79 6.96 5.54
CA TYR A 143 -17.98 5.93 4.88
C TYR A 143 -16.65 6.50 4.40
N PHE A 144 -15.98 7.31 5.22
CA PHE A 144 -14.72 7.94 4.81
C PHE A 144 -13.66 6.89 4.49
N PHE A 145 -13.31 5.99 5.39
CA PHE A 145 -12.43 4.84 5.16
C PHE A 145 -13.25 3.62 4.78
N PHE A 146 -12.91 3.00 3.64
CA PHE A 146 -13.58 1.79 3.16
C PHE A 146 -13.33 0.59 4.08
N ASN A 147 -12.08 0.43 4.51
CA ASN A 147 -11.62 -0.64 5.38
C ASN A 147 -10.39 -0.21 6.19
N ALA A 148 -9.95 -1.10 7.07
CA ALA A 148 -8.84 -0.89 7.98
C ALA A 148 -7.49 -0.68 7.26
N MET A 149 -7.24 -1.41 6.16
CA MET A 149 -6.06 -1.22 5.30
C MET A 149 -5.94 0.22 4.78
N VAL A 150 -7.04 0.81 4.30
CA VAL A 150 -7.03 2.19 3.81
C VAL A 150 -6.79 3.19 4.95
N CYS A 151 -7.27 2.90 6.16
CA CYS A 151 -7.01 3.71 7.34
C CYS A 151 -5.51 3.65 7.74
N GLN A 152 -4.94 2.45 7.82
CA GLN A 152 -3.52 2.25 8.09
C GLN A 152 -2.64 2.95 7.05
N GLU A 153 -2.96 2.81 5.76
CA GLU A 153 -2.21 3.48 4.69
C GLU A 153 -2.34 5.01 4.78
N ALA A 154 -3.51 5.52 5.18
CA ALA A 154 -3.69 6.94 5.42
C ALA A 154 -2.86 7.43 6.62
N PHE A 155 -2.79 6.66 7.70
CA PHE A 155 -1.89 6.95 8.82
C PHE A 155 -0.42 6.99 8.36
N ARG A 156 0.01 5.99 7.60
CA ARG A 156 1.37 5.91 7.07
C ARG A 156 1.73 7.14 6.22
N THR A 157 0.93 7.40 5.20
CA THR A 157 1.21 8.44 4.20
C THR A 157 0.95 9.86 4.70
N THR A 158 0.13 10.05 5.73
CA THR A 158 -0.22 11.37 6.26
C THR A 158 0.59 11.75 7.50
N LEU A 159 0.89 10.78 8.36
CA LEU A 159 1.53 11.00 9.66
C LEU A 159 2.92 10.39 9.69
N LEU A 160 3.04 9.07 9.60
CA LEU A 160 4.29 8.35 9.82
C LEU A 160 5.42 8.82 8.88
N GLU A 161 5.23 8.70 7.57
CA GLU A 161 6.28 9.05 6.60
C GLU A 161 6.62 10.55 6.65
N PRO A 162 5.66 11.49 6.55
CA PRO A 162 6.00 12.90 6.52
C PRO A 162 6.58 13.42 7.85
N PHE A 163 6.24 12.80 8.98
CA PHE A 163 6.81 13.16 10.28
C PHE A 163 8.23 12.63 10.44
N SER A 164 8.48 11.35 10.11
CA SER A 164 9.82 10.74 10.23
C SER A 164 10.84 11.26 9.22
N LEU A 165 10.38 11.80 8.07
CA LEU A 165 11.29 12.42 7.10
C LEU A 165 11.85 13.76 7.59
N LYS A 166 11.13 14.48 8.47
CA LYS A 166 11.53 15.80 8.99
C LYS A 166 12.58 15.63 10.09
N LYS A 167 13.74 16.28 9.89
CA LYS A 167 14.90 16.13 10.78
C LYS A 167 14.82 17.04 12.00
N ASP A 168 14.28 18.23 11.82
CA ASP A 168 14.28 19.30 12.79
C ASP A 168 12.88 19.55 13.34
N GLU A 169 12.81 19.82 14.65
CA GLU A 169 11.57 20.17 15.33
C GLU A 169 10.89 21.39 14.72
N ALA A 170 11.68 22.36 14.24
CA ALA A 170 11.14 23.53 13.55
C ALA A 170 10.35 23.15 12.28
N ALA A 171 10.84 22.23 11.43
CA ALA A 171 10.10 21.74 10.28
C ALA A 171 8.84 20.95 10.65
N LYS A 172 8.89 20.14 11.73
CA LYS A 172 7.73 19.42 12.25
C LYS A 172 6.65 20.42 12.72
N VAL A 173 7.01 21.34 13.61
CA VAL A 173 6.12 22.40 14.12
C VAL A 173 5.57 23.26 12.99
N LYS A 174 6.39 23.66 12.01
CA LYS A 174 5.92 24.43 10.84
C LYS A 174 4.82 23.71 10.06
N SER A 175 4.87 22.39 9.99
CA SER A 175 3.97 21.62 9.14
C SER A 175 2.73 21.11 9.85
N PHE A 176 2.90 20.68 11.10
CA PHE A 176 1.85 20.02 11.88
C PHE A 176 1.30 20.92 12.99
N LYS A 177 1.96 22.06 13.27
CA LYS A 177 1.51 23.06 14.24
C LYS A 177 1.21 22.41 15.59
N ASP A 178 0.01 22.65 16.11
CA ASP A 178 -0.44 22.20 17.42
C ASP A 178 -0.69 20.68 17.48
N SER A 179 -0.66 19.97 16.35
CA SER A 179 -0.83 18.51 16.33
C SER A 179 0.45 17.72 16.63
N VAL A 180 1.63 18.37 16.64
CA VAL A 180 2.92 17.70 16.91
C VAL A 180 2.91 16.79 18.15
N PRO A 181 2.50 17.25 19.37
CA PRO A 181 2.55 16.40 20.56
C PRO A 181 1.67 15.15 20.42
N TYR A 182 0.48 15.30 19.84
CA TYR A 182 -0.42 14.16 19.60
C TYR A 182 0.14 13.18 18.57
N ILE A 183 0.83 13.69 17.54
CA ILE A 183 1.50 12.85 16.55
C ILE A 183 2.64 12.07 17.21
N GLU A 184 3.47 12.72 18.03
CA GLU A 184 4.57 12.05 18.73
C GLU A 184 4.08 10.95 19.66
N GLU A 185 3.00 11.21 20.40
CA GLU A 185 2.36 10.22 21.26
C GLU A 185 1.83 9.03 20.47
N ALA A 186 1.04 9.29 19.41
CA ALA A 186 0.46 8.25 18.57
C ALA A 186 1.53 7.41 17.86
N LEU A 187 2.58 8.05 17.36
CA LEU A 187 3.74 7.36 16.77
C LEU A 187 4.46 6.54 17.84
N GLY A 188 4.69 7.09 19.03
CA GLY A 188 5.32 6.37 20.14
C GLY A 188 4.56 5.10 20.53
N VAL A 189 3.22 5.16 20.59
CA VAL A 189 2.35 3.99 20.79
C VAL A 189 2.53 2.98 19.66
N TYR A 190 2.40 3.42 18.40
CA TYR A 190 2.52 2.56 17.24
C TYR A 190 3.88 1.84 17.15
N PHE A 191 4.97 2.57 17.37
CA PHE A 191 6.32 2.01 17.35
C PHE A 191 6.55 0.99 18.47
N ARG A 192 5.99 1.19 19.67
CA ARG A 192 6.05 0.19 20.74
C ARG A 192 5.37 -1.11 20.36
N GLU A 193 4.22 -1.04 19.69
CA GLU A 193 3.51 -2.25 19.26
C GLU A 193 4.23 -2.94 18.10
N VAL A 194 4.81 -2.18 17.16
CA VAL A 194 5.70 -2.76 16.12
C VAL A 194 6.91 -3.46 16.74
N GLU A 195 7.53 -2.86 17.76
CA GLU A 195 8.67 -3.46 18.46
C GLU A 195 8.29 -4.75 19.20
N LYS A 196 7.13 -4.74 19.86
CA LYS A 196 6.59 -5.94 20.51
C LYS A 196 6.31 -7.05 19.49
N GLN A 197 5.74 -6.70 18.33
CA GLN A 197 5.55 -7.65 17.24
C GLN A 197 6.87 -8.20 16.72
N TRP A 198 7.88 -7.37 16.54
CA TRP A 198 9.23 -7.81 16.13
C TRP A 198 9.85 -8.79 17.14
N LYS A 199 9.77 -8.47 18.44
CA LYS A 199 10.28 -9.36 19.51
C LYS A 199 9.55 -10.71 19.50
N LEU A 200 8.22 -10.70 19.44
CA LEU A 200 7.40 -11.91 19.36
C LEU A 200 7.73 -12.73 18.10
N PHE A 201 7.97 -12.03 16.99
CA PHE A 201 8.29 -12.65 15.72
C PHE A 201 9.61 -13.42 15.78
N ASN A 202 10.66 -12.82 16.35
CA ASN A 202 11.97 -13.44 16.48
C ASN A 202 12.05 -14.53 17.56
N SER A 203 11.22 -14.47 18.61
CA SER A 203 11.22 -15.50 19.65
C SER A 203 10.31 -16.68 19.31
N GLU A 204 9.00 -16.45 19.19
CA GLU A 204 7.98 -17.49 19.18
C GLU A 204 7.59 -17.91 17.75
N LYS A 205 7.65 -16.97 16.79
CA LYS A 205 7.28 -17.24 15.39
C LYS A 205 8.49 -17.45 14.49
N SER A 206 9.66 -17.79 15.05
CA SER A 206 10.85 -18.07 14.27
C SER A 206 10.55 -19.21 13.28
N TRP A 207 10.56 -18.88 11.99
CA TRP A 207 10.28 -19.85 10.95
C TRP A 207 11.48 -20.79 10.82
N SER A 208 11.20 -22.09 10.93
CA SER A 208 12.16 -23.16 10.69
C SER A 208 11.90 -23.78 9.31
N PRO A 209 12.85 -23.69 8.36
CA PRO A 209 12.67 -24.29 7.04
C PRO A 209 12.61 -25.81 7.11
N VAL A 210 11.64 -26.41 6.43
CA VAL A 210 11.65 -27.87 6.19
C VAL A 210 12.35 -28.14 4.86
N GLY A 211 13.39 -28.97 4.85
CA GLY A 211 14.06 -29.42 3.62
C GLY A 211 14.88 -28.33 2.91
N LEU A 212 15.54 -27.44 3.67
CA LEU A 212 16.40 -26.39 3.10
C LEU A 212 17.59 -26.98 2.31
N GLU A 213 18.08 -28.16 2.71
CA GLU A 213 19.21 -28.84 2.08
C GLU A 213 18.95 -29.19 0.60
N ASP A 214 17.69 -29.47 0.25
CA ASP A 214 17.29 -29.77 -1.13
C ASP A 214 16.98 -28.51 -1.96
N ALA A 215 16.92 -27.33 -1.31
CA ALA A 215 16.53 -26.09 -1.96
C ALA A 215 17.67 -25.55 -2.84
N LYS A 216 17.45 -25.54 -4.16
CA LYS A 216 18.41 -25.04 -5.15
C LYS A 216 18.06 -23.63 -5.57
N LEU A 217 19.08 -22.79 -5.71
CA LEU A 217 18.87 -21.45 -6.26
C LEU A 217 18.61 -21.52 -7.76
N PRO A 218 17.81 -20.59 -8.32
CA PRO A 218 17.59 -20.54 -9.76
C PRO A 218 18.88 -20.45 -10.59
N LYS A 219 19.95 -19.83 -10.06
CA LYS A 219 21.26 -19.80 -10.75
C LYS A 219 21.80 -21.19 -11.12
N GLU A 220 21.41 -22.24 -10.40
CA GLU A 220 21.82 -23.62 -10.67
C GLU A 220 20.99 -24.26 -11.80
N ALA A 221 19.74 -23.81 -11.98
CA ALA A 221 18.83 -24.34 -12.99
C ALA A 221 18.87 -23.56 -14.32
N TYR A 222 19.19 -22.26 -14.27
CA TYR A 222 19.21 -21.37 -15.43
C TYR A 222 20.63 -20.97 -15.78
N ARG A 223 21.01 -21.21 -17.04
CA ARG A 223 22.34 -20.81 -17.56
C ARG A 223 22.61 -19.31 -17.47
N PHE A 224 21.57 -18.48 -17.59
CA PHE A 224 21.68 -17.02 -17.56
C PHE A 224 20.54 -16.39 -16.76
N LYS A 225 20.84 -15.35 -15.95
CA LYS A 225 19.84 -14.56 -15.22
C LYS A 225 18.74 -14.00 -16.14
N LEU A 226 19.10 -13.62 -17.37
CA LEU A 226 18.15 -13.15 -18.38
C LEU A 226 17.10 -14.20 -18.73
N THR A 227 17.46 -15.48 -18.80
CA THR A 227 16.51 -16.56 -19.14
C THR A 227 15.50 -16.80 -18.03
N TRP A 228 15.94 -16.79 -16.77
CA TRP A 228 15.08 -16.82 -15.58
C TRP A 228 14.10 -15.65 -15.61
N PHE A 229 14.62 -14.44 -15.83
CA PHE A 229 13.83 -13.21 -15.86
C PHE A 229 12.77 -13.20 -16.99
N LEU A 230 13.17 -13.58 -18.22
CA LEU A 230 12.27 -13.65 -19.37
C LEU A 230 11.14 -14.66 -19.15
N LYS A 231 11.45 -15.83 -18.59
CA LYS A 231 10.43 -16.83 -18.22
C LYS A 231 9.38 -16.24 -17.28
N ARG A 232 9.77 -15.39 -16.33
CA ARG A 232 8.87 -14.79 -15.33
C ARG A 232 7.98 -13.70 -15.91
N ILE A 233 8.55 -12.79 -16.70
CA ILE A 233 7.76 -11.73 -17.34
C ILE A 233 6.80 -12.29 -18.38
N SER A 234 7.24 -13.33 -19.12
CA SER A 234 6.39 -13.99 -20.12
C SER A 234 5.05 -14.44 -19.54
N ASN A 235 5.05 -14.83 -18.26
CA ASN A 235 3.90 -15.45 -17.61
C ASN A 235 2.92 -14.44 -16.97
N ILE A 236 3.35 -13.21 -16.67
CA ILE A 236 2.53 -12.25 -15.90
C ILE A 236 2.08 -11.06 -16.76
N PHE A 237 2.94 -10.55 -17.65
CA PHE A 237 2.70 -9.24 -18.27
C PHE A 237 2.72 -9.24 -19.79
N MET A 238 3.13 -10.31 -20.44
CA MET A 238 3.62 -10.28 -21.82
C MET A 238 2.59 -9.86 -22.87
N LEU A 239 1.29 -10.04 -22.63
CA LEU A 239 0.24 -9.65 -23.58
C LEU A 239 0.27 -8.14 -23.87
N ILE A 240 0.37 -7.30 -22.85
CA ILE A 240 0.29 -5.83 -23.02
C ILE A 240 1.54 -5.28 -23.75
N PRO A 241 2.78 -5.62 -23.38
CA PRO A 241 3.99 -5.28 -24.12
C PRO A 241 4.01 -5.88 -25.52
N PHE A 242 3.52 -7.11 -25.71
CA PHE A 242 3.45 -7.73 -27.04
C PHE A 242 2.49 -6.97 -27.96
N LEU A 243 1.31 -6.60 -27.47
CA LEU A 243 0.36 -5.77 -28.21
C LEU A 243 0.93 -4.37 -28.49
N ASN A 244 1.63 -3.75 -27.52
CA ASN A 244 2.34 -2.49 -27.73
C ASN A 244 3.47 -2.63 -28.76
N PHE A 245 4.20 -3.74 -28.73
CA PHE A 245 5.26 -4.03 -29.70
C PHE A 245 4.71 -4.21 -31.11
N LEU A 246 3.61 -4.97 -31.28
CA LEU A 246 2.93 -5.11 -32.57
C LEU A 246 2.40 -3.77 -33.09
N CYS A 247 1.78 -2.98 -32.21
CA CYS A 247 1.33 -1.62 -32.51
C CYS A 247 2.51 -0.74 -32.96
N CYS A 248 3.64 -0.82 -32.26
CA CYS A 248 4.83 -0.07 -32.63
C CYS A 248 5.46 -0.55 -33.93
N ILE A 249 5.55 -1.86 -34.23
CA ILE A 249 5.99 -2.31 -35.55
C ILE A 249 5.09 -1.74 -36.65
N TYR A 250 3.78 -1.75 -36.42
CA TYR A 250 2.80 -1.25 -37.37
C TYR A 250 2.94 0.26 -37.61
N VAL A 251 2.94 1.07 -36.54
CA VAL A 251 3.06 2.53 -36.61
C VAL A 251 4.44 2.96 -37.10
N SER A 252 5.49 2.26 -36.68
CA SER A 252 6.87 2.58 -37.03
C SER A 252 7.30 2.03 -38.38
N ARG A 253 6.40 1.45 -39.20
CA ARG A 253 6.75 0.86 -40.49
C ARG A 253 7.50 1.84 -41.42
N GLY A 254 7.26 3.15 -41.28
CA GLY A 254 8.01 4.23 -41.94
C GLY A 254 9.18 4.84 -41.17
N MET A 255 9.41 4.46 -39.91
CA MET A 255 10.50 4.97 -39.06
C MET A 255 11.79 4.13 -39.18
N CYS A 256 12.94 4.74 -38.89
CA CYS A 256 14.26 4.10 -38.93
C CYS A 256 14.40 2.95 -37.91
N LEU A 257 15.18 1.91 -38.26
CA LEU A 257 15.44 0.71 -37.44
C LEU A 257 15.92 1.05 -36.02
N LEU A 258 16.74 2.10 -35.85
CA LEU A 258 17.25 2.53 -34.56
C LEU A 258 16.15 2.91 -33.56
N LEU A 259 15.08 3.54 -34.03
CA LEU A 259 13.96 3.91 -33.17
C LEU A 259 13.21 2.65 -32.70
N ARG A 260 13.10 1.64 -33.56
CA ARG A 260 12.47 0.35 -33.22
C ARG A 260 13.28 -0.42 -32.20
N THR A 261 14.61 -0.47 -32.36
CA THR A 261 15.50 -1.13 -31.39
C THR A 261 15.52 -0.39 -30.06
N PHE A 262 15.52 0.94 -30.06
CA PHE A 262 15.43 1.74 -28.84
C PHE A 262 14.11 1.50 -28.11
N TYR A 263 12.98 1.49 -28.82
CA TYR A 263 11.67 1.22 -28.23
C TYR A 263 11.57 -0.19 -27.64
N LEU A 264 12.15 -1.19 -28.31
CA LEU A 264 12.28 -2.55 -27.76
C LEU A 264 13.09 -2.58 -26.46
N GLY A 265 14.24 -1.89 -26.45
CA GLY A 265 15.06 -1.73 -25.24
C GLY A 265 14.30 -1.04 -24.11
N TRP A 266 13.50 -0.01 -24.45
CA TRP A 266 12.64 0.68 -23.50
C TRP A 266 11.54 -0.21 -22.92
N ILE A 267 10.85 -1.00 -23.75
CA ILE A 267 9.86 -1.98 -23.27
C ILE A 267 10.54 -2.97 -22.33
N LEU A 268 11.68 -3.52 -22.72
CA LEU A 268 12.42 -4.48 -21.88
C LEU A 268 12.78 -3.84 -20.54
N PHE A 269 13.28 -2.60 -20.54
CA PHE A 269 13.58 -1.85 -19.33
C PHE A 269 12.34 -1.66 -18.45
N MET A 270 11.21 -1.26 -19.02
CA MET A 270 9.95 -1.10 -18.29
C MET A 270 9.45 -2.43 -17.71
N LEU A 271 9.67 -3.55 -18.41
CA LEU A 271 9.35 -4.88 -17.90
C LEU A 271 10.27 -5.30 -16.75
N VAL A 272 11.56 -4.95 -16.81
CA VAL A 272 12.51 -5.14 -15.69
C VAL A 272 12.06 -4.37 -14.47
N GLN A 273 11.80 -3.08 -14.63
CA GLN A 273 11.31 -2.23 -13.56
C GLN A 273 9.98 -2.74 -13.00
N GLY A 274 9.05 -3.14 -13.88
CA GLY A 274 7.77 -3.73 -13.49
C GLY A 274 7.93 -5.00 -12.66
N PHE A 275 8.76 -5.94 -13.11
CA PHE A 275 9.04 -7.17 -12.37
C PHE A 275 9.71 -6.90 -11.01
N GLN A 276 10.71 -6.02 -10.97
CA GLN A 276 11.38 -5.64 -9.73
C GLN A 276 10.40 -5.00 -8.73
N ASN A 277 9.57 -4.06 -9.18
CA ASN A 277 8.54 -3.43 -8.35
C ASN A 277 7.49 -4.43 -7.88
N MET A 278 7.09 -5.39 -8.74
CA MET A 278 6.15 -6.45 -8.35
C MET A 278 6.67 -7.31 -7.21
N ARG A 279 7.97 -7.66 -7.21
CA ARG A 279 8.59 -8.38 -6.09
C ARG A 279 8.46 -7.61 -4.78
N MET A 280 8.68 -6.29 -4.81
CA MET A 280 8.47 -5.45 -3.63
C MET A 280 7.03 -5.30 -3.21
N ILE A 281 6.10 -5.17 -4.17
CA ILE A 281 4.67 -5.11 -3.88
C ILE A 281 4.27 -6.40 -3.15
N VAL A 282 4.72 -7.56 -3.66
CA VAL A 282 4.44 -8.87 -3.04
C VAL A 282 4.95 -8.96 -1.60
N LEU A 283 6.20 -8.54 -1.35
CA LEU A 283 6.75 -8.50 0.00
C LEU A 283 6.05 -7.44 0.87
N SER A 284 5.44 -6.42 0.26
CA SER A 284 4.75 -5.34 0.95
C SER A 284 3.30 -5.59 1.28
N VAL A 285 2.72 -6.72 0.83
CA VAL A 285 1.33 -7.08 1.14
C VAL A 285 1.14 -7.31 2.64
N LYS A 286 2.10 -7.95 3.32
CA LYS A 286 2.07 -8.17 4.77
C LYS A 286 3.39 -7.76 5.40
N MET A 287 3.28 -7.11 6.56
CA MET A 287 4.43 -6.70 7.35
C MET A 287 5.29 -7.89 7.79
N GLU A 288 4.64 -9.02 8.09
CA GLU A 288 5.27 -10.29 8.46
C GLU A 288 6.37 -10.71 7.48
N HIS A 289 6.16 -10.57 6.17
CA HIS A 289 7.14 -11.01 5.18
C HIS A 289 8.36 -10.09 5.13
N LYS A 290 8.18 -8.78 5.36
CA LYS A 290 9.30 -7.84 5.51
C LYS A 290 10.09 -8.16 6.78
N MET A 291 9.38 -8.46 7.88
CA MET A 291 10.02 -8.81 9.14
C MET A 291 10.80 -10.12 9.03
N GLN A 292 10.24 -11.15 8.39
CA GLN A 292 10.96 -12.40 8.10
C GLN A 292 12.22 -12.14 7.28
N PHE A 293 12.13 -11.32 6.22
CA PHE A 293 13.27 -11.04 5.38
C PHE A 293 14.41 -10.37 6.16
N LEU A 294 14.08 -9.34 6.95
CA LEU A 294 15.07 -8.66 7.79
C LEU A 294 15.63 -9.56 8.89
N SER A 295 14.77 -10.34 9.54
CA SER A 295 15.17 -11.31 10.57
C SER A 295 16.12 -12.38 10.01
N THR A 296 15.85 -12.86 8.80
CA THR A 296 16.72 -13.82 8.10
C THR A 296 18.11 -13.22 7.84
N ILE A 297 18.17 -11.94 7.42
CA ILE A 297 19.44 -11.25 7.20
C ILE A 297 20.21 -11.03 8.52
N ILE A 298 19.52 -10.67 9.59
CA ILE A 298 20.15 -10.40 10.90
C ILE A 298 20.70 -11.67 11.54
N ASN A 299 20.00 -12.80 11.36
CA ASN A 299 20.36 -14.07 11.99
C ASN A 299 21.31 -14.92 11.15
N GLU A 300 21.52 -14.62 9.85
CA GLU A 300 22.48 -15.35 9.03
C GLU A 300 23.91 -15.01 9.48
N GLN A 301 24.67 -16.03 9.85
CA GLN A 301 26.05 -15.90 10.33
C GLN A 301 27.09 -16.09 9.22
N GLU A 302 26.69 -16.63 8.06
CA GLU A 302 27.61 -16.86 6.96
C GLU A 302 27.93 -15.54 6.24
N SER A 303 29.23 -15.28 6.04
CA SER A 303 29.71 -14.03 5.47
C SER A 303 29.85 -14.07 3.95
N GLY A 304 29.77 -12.88 3.33
CA GLY A 304 30.04 -12.69 1.90
C GLY A 304 28.97 -13.26 0.96
N ALA A 305 29.40 -13.66 -0.25
CA ALA A 305 28.50 -14.12 -1.32
C ALA A 305 27.72 -15.40 -0.94
N ASN A 306 28.32 -16.27 -0.12
CA ASN A 306 27.69 -17.51 0.33
C ASN A 306 26.54 -17.23 1.31
N GLY A 307 26.73 -16.30 2.25
CA GLY A 307 25.67 -15.88 3.18
C GLY A 307 24.43 -15.35 2.47
N TRP A 308 24.62 -14.51 1.46
CA TRP A 308 23.49 -14.01 0.67
C TRP A 308 22.80 -15.10 -0.14
N ASP A 309 23.53 -16.12 -0.62
CA ASP A 309 22.92 -17.28 -1.28
C ASP A 309 22.03 -18.07 -0.30
N GLU A 310 22.48 -18.26 0.94
CA GLU A 310 21.68 -18.93 1.98
C GLU A 310 20.45 -18.11 2.37
N ILE A 311 20.58 -16.80 2.55
CA ILE A 311 19.44 -15.90 2.77
C ILE A 311 18.44 -15.99 1.60
N ALA A 312 18.94 -16.01 0.36
CA ALA A 312 18.11 -16.13 -0.83
C ALA A 312 17.36 -17.47 -0.88
N LYS A 313 18.01 -18.59 -0.53
CA LYS A 313 17.38 -19.91 -0.44
C LYS A 313 16.29 -19.93 0.62
N LYS A 314 16.61 -19.50 1.84
CA LYS A 314 15.67 -19.42 2.96
C LYS A 314 14.44 -18.60 2.59
N MET A 315 14.64 -17.42 2.00
CA MET A 315 13.53 -16.54 1.65
C MET A 315 12.70 -17.07 0.47
N ASN A 316 13.33 -17.68 -0.54
CA ASN A 316 12.62 -18.34 -1.64
C ASN A 316 11.67 -19.42 -1.13
N ARG A 317 12.17 -20.27 -0.22
CA ARG A 317 11.40 -21.34 0.39
C ARG A 317 10.26 -20.79 1.25
N TYR A 318 10.54 -19.82 2.12
CA TYR A 318 9.53 -19.17 2.95
C TYR A 318 8.38 -18.58 2.11
N LEU A 319 8.71 -17.80 1.07
CA LEU A 319 7.69 -17.16 0.22
C LEU A 319 6.85 -18.17 -0.54
N PHE A 320 7.44 -19.31 -0.93
CA PHE A 320 6.73 -20.41 -1.55
C PHE A 320 5.79 -21.12 -0.56
N GLU A 321 6.28 -21.49 0.62
CA GLU A 321 5.51 -22.19 1.65
C GLU A 321 4.34 -21.35 2.16
N LYS A 322 4.55 -20.04 2.35
CA LYS A 322 3.50 -19.09 2.71
C LYS A 322 2.55 -18.77 1.55
N LYS A 323 2.76 -19.38 0.37
CA LYS A 323 1.99 -19.17 -0.87
C LYS A 323 1.94 -17.70 -1.30
N VAL A 324 2.95 -16.94 -0.92
CA VAL A 324 3.15 -15.54 -1.30
C VAL A 324 3.74 -15.48 -2.70
N TRP A 325 4.58 -16.45 -3.06
CA TRP A 325 5.12 -16.66 -4.38
C TRP A 325 4.79 -18.06 -4.90
N LYS A 326 4.63 -18.20 -6.22
CA LYS A 326 4.12 -19.44 -6.85
C LYS A 326 5.13 -20.60 -6.88
N ASN A 327 6.39 -20.37 -6.57
CA ASN A 327 7.50 -21.32 -6.65
C ASN A 327 8.67 -20.81 -5.80
N GLU A 328 9.75 -21.57 -5.72
CA GLU A 328 10.96 -21.24 -4.94
C GLU A 328 11.99 -20.41 -5.74
N GLU A 329 11.54 -19.59 -6.70
CA GLU A 329 12.42 -18.80 -7.56
C GLU A 329 12.16 -17.29 -7.46
N PHE A 330 12.05 -16.75 -6.24
CA PHE A 330 11.82 -15.31 -6.02
C PHE A 330 13.09 -14.47 -6.23
N PHE A 331 14.19 -14.91 -5.64
CA PHE A 331 15.55 -14.44 -5.86
C PHE A 331 16.30 -15.41 -6.76
N PHE A 332 17.07 -14.85 -7.69
CA PHE A 332 17.89 -15.65 -8.62
C PHE A 332 19.12 -16.26 -7.93
N ASP A 333 19.78 -15.46 -7.10
CA ASP A 333 21.00 -15.75 -6.36
C ASP A 333 21.14 -14.78 -5.17
N GLY A 334 22.20 -14.94 -4.38
CA GLY A 334 22.53 -14.04 -3.28
C GLY A 334 22.77 -12.60 -3.73
N ILE A 335 23.43 -12.39 -4.87
CA ILE A 335 23.68 -11.04 -5.41
C ILE A 335 22.35 -10.31 -5.72
N ASP A 336 21.36 -11.01 -6.28
CA ASP A 336 20.03 -10.48 -6.52
C ASP A 336 19.28 -10.15 -5.22
N CYS A 337 19.47 -10.99 -4.19
CA CYS A 337 18.90 -10.78 -2.86
C CYS A 337 19.52 -9.56 -2.15
N GLU A 338 20.85 -9.45 -2.14
CA GLU A 338 21.59 -8.29 -1.62
C GLU A 338 21.18 -7.00 -2.33
N TRP A 339 21.16 -7.03 -3.66
CA TRP A 339 20.74 -5.89 -4.46
C TRP A 339 19.30 -5.47 -4.10
N PHE A 340 18.41 -6.44 -3.92
CA PHE A 340 17.02 -6.18 -3.55
C PHE A 340 16.90 -5.52 -2.18
N PHE A 341 17.58 -6.04 -1.16
CA PHE A 341 17.66 -5.43 0.17
C PHE A 341 18.21 -3.99 0.08
N SER A 342 19.38 -3.84 -0.54
CA SER A 342 20.04 -2.56 -0.72
C SER A 342 19.15 -1.56 -1.44
N HIS A 343 18.50 -1.96 -2.53
CA HIS A 343 17.71 -1.06 -3.36
C HIS A 343 16.41 -0.64 -2.68
N PHE A 344 15.67 -1.58 -2.10
CA PHE A 344 14.30 -1.35 -1.67
C PHE A 344 14.10 -1.11 -0.18
N PHE A 345 15.02 -1.57 0.67
CA PHE A 345 14.98 -1.31 2.10
C PHE A 345 15.92 -0.16 2.46
N TYR A 346 17.21 -0.29 2.13
CA TYR A 346 18.21 0.66 2.57
C TYR A 346 18.24 1.96 1.75
N ARG A 347 18.36 1.89 0.41
CA ARG A 347 18.51 3.07 -0.46
C ARG A 347 17.27 3.96 -0.48
N VAL A 348 16.06 3.39 -0.56
CA VAL A 348 14.82 4.21 -0.56
C VAL A 348 14.71 5.03 0.72
N LEU A 349 15.01 4.41 1.85
CA LEU A 349 14.86 5.03 3.16
C LEU A 349 16.01 6.00 3.49
N SER A 350 17.25 5.65 3.15
CA SER A 350 18.41 6.54 3.28
C SER A 350 18.33 7.76 2.36
N ALA A 351 17.82 7.60 1.13
CA ALA A 351 17.58 8.71 0.22
C ALA A 351 16.46 9.64 0.69
N LYS A 352 15.66 9.23 1.69
CA LYS A 352 14.49 9.98 2.18
C LYS A 352 13.54 10.41 1.06
N LYS A 353 13.53 9.66 -0.04
CA LYS A 353 12.70 9.92 -1.21
C LYS A 353 11.72 8.76 -1.35
N SER A 354 10.45 9.05 -1.10
CA SER A 354 9.38 8.16 -1.54
C SER A 354 9.49 8.01 -3.06
N MET A 355 9.78 6.78 -3.52
CA MET A 355 9.45 6.44 -4.89
C MET A 355 7.92 6.39 -4.96
N ARG A 356 7.31 7.11 -5.92
CA ARG A 356 5.85 7.34 -6.04
C ARG A 356 4.94 6.10 -5.84
N ALA A 357 5.47 4.89 -5.89
CA ALA A 357 4.75 3.62 -5.78
C ALA A 357 5.17 2.73 -4.60
N LEU A 358 6.17 3.11 -3.78
CA LEU A 358 6.63 2.30 -2.65
C LEU A 358 6.51 3.08 -1.33
N SER A 359 5.87 2.45 -0.35
CA SER A 359 5.86 2.96 1.02
C SER A 359 7.27 2.91 1.60
N LEU A 360 7.64 3.96 2.32
CA LEU A 360 8.89 3.99 3.07
C LEU A 360 8.68 3.01 4.24
N ASN A 361 9.58 2.02 4.39
CA ASN A 361 9.58 1.08 5.51
C ASN A 361 10.08 1.74 6.80
N VAL A 362 9.57 2.94 7.10
CA VAL A 362 10.03 3.82 8.18
C VAL A 362 9.96 3.11 9.53
N GLU A 363 8.87 2.39 9.75
CA GLU A 363 8.62 1.67 10.98
C GLU A 363 9.60 0.50 11.21
N LEU A 364 10.26 0.00 10.16
CA LEU A 364 11.29 -1.04 10.25
C LEU A 364 12.71 -0.46 10.23
N TRP A 365 12.88 0.86 10.28
CA TRP A 365 14.20 1.47 10.12
C TRP A 365 15.26 0.97 11.10
N PRO A 366 14.97 0.77 12.40
CA PRO A 366 15.95 0.21 13.34
C PRO A 366 16.48 -1.15 12.88
N TYR A 367 15.58 -2.03 12.44
CA TYR A 367 15.91 -3.39 12.00
C TYR A 367 16.58 -3.41 10.62
N ILE A 368 16.25 -2.47 9.73
CA ILE A 368 16.96 -2.30 8.46
C ILE A 368 18.40 -1.86 8.72
N LYS A 369 18.64 -1.00 9.71
CA LYS A 369 20.00 -0.62 10.11
C LYS A 369 20.75 -1.78 10.74
N GLU A 370 20.11 -2.53 11.61
CA GLU A 370 20.68 -3.73 12.22
C GLU A 370 21.08 -4.75 11.15
N ALA A 371 20.19 -5.04 10.19
CA ALA A 371 20.48 -5.89 9.03
C ALA A 371 21.60 -5.33 8.14
N GLN A 372 21.76 -4.01 8.04
CA GLN A 372 22.87 -3.41 7.29
C GLN A 372 24.19 -3.55 8.06
N LEU A 373 24.16 -3.42 9.39
CA LEU A 373 25.34 -3.55 10.25
C LEU A 373 25.82 -4.99 10.26
N SER A 374 24.93 -5.99 10.40
CA SER A 374 25.31 -7.40 10.32
C SER A 374 26.03 -7.72 8.99
N CYS A 375 25.59 -7.12 7.88
CA CYS A 375 26.26 -7.29 6.59
C CYS A 375 27.56 -6.47 6.41
N SER A 376 27.84 -5.45 7.22
CA SER A 376 28.96 -4.51 7.00
C SER A 376 30.07 -4.60 8.06
N GLU A 377 29.74 -4.90 9.32
CA GLU A 377 30.73 -5.14 10.37
C GLU A 377 31.67 -6.29 10.00
N GLU A 378 31.19 -7.26 9.21
CA GLU A 378 32.01 -8.38 8.73
C GLU A 378 32.84 -8.07 7.47
N SER A 379 32.66 -6.90 6.84
CA SER A 379 33.58 -6.46 5.77
C SER A 379 34.87 -5.84 6.30
N LEU A 380 34.93 -5.57 7.62
CA LEU A 380 36.07 -4.96 8.32
C LEU A 380 36.78 -5.90 9.31
N ALA A 381 36.20 -7.08 9.59
CA ALA A 381 36.86 -8.17 10.31
C ALA A 381 37.62 -9.06 9.32
#